data_AF-A0A6J6FL83-F1
#
_entry.id   AF-A0A6J6FL83-F1
#
_cell.length_a   1.000
_cell.length_b   1.000
_cell.length_c   1.000
_cell.angle_alpha   90.00
_cell.angle_beta   90.00
_cell.angle_gamma   90.00
#
_symmetry.space_group_name_H-M   'P 1'
#
loop_
_entity.id
_entity.type
_entity.pdbx_description
1 polymer ?
#
loop_
_entity_poly.entity_id
_entity_poly.type
_entity_poly.pdbx_seq_one_letter_code
_entity_poly.pdbx_strand_id
1 'polypeptide(L)'
;MPTSASLVVHSPNGVGDDRPDAALRRMRASMCEHGRMIFSVHVEVRLRPGIADPQGSTIERAMPTLGFAGVSGVRVGKSIRFEIDAADEASARAEAEDLCRRFLTNPVIEDAIVELEPAGVAS
;
A
#
# COMPACT_ATOMS: atom_id res chain seq x y z
N MET A 1 41.10 5.57 -51.10
CA MET A 1 39.77 5.89 -51.64
C MET A 1 39.77 5.51 -53.12
N PRO A 2 38.78 4.77 -53.67
CA PRO A 2 37.34 5.04 -53.56
C PRO A 2 36.39 3.82 -53.28
N THR A 3 35.13 4.16 -52.95
CA THR A 3 33.80 3.54 -53.27
C THR A 3 33.35 2.12 -52.86
N SER A 4 32.35 2.10 -51.96
CA SER A 4 31.00 1.48 -52.02
C SER A 4 30.77 -0.01 -52.32
N ALA A 5 30.04 -0.71 -51.44
CA ALA A 5 28.72 -1.31 -51.76
C ALA A 5 28.06 -1.95 -50.51
N SER A 6 26.72 -1.81 -50.44
CA SER A 6 25.80 -2.20 -49.37
C SER A 6 25.61 -3.71 -49.18
N LEU A 7 25.17 -4.10 -47.97
CA LEU A 7 24.19 -5.19 -47.81
C LEU A 7 23.30 -4.98 -46.57
N VAL A 8 22.00 -4.94 -46.84
CA VAL A 8 20.82 -4.94 -45.94
C VAL A 8 20.70 -6.36 -45.34
N VAL A 9 20.22 -6.72 -44.14
CA VAL A 9 18.90 -6.64 -43.47
C VAL A 9 19.17 -7.38 -42.12
N HIS A 10 18.65 -7.06 -40.93
CA HIS A 10 17.32 -7.47 -40.46
C HIS A 10 17.19 -7.04 -38.99
N SER A 11 16.13 -6.31 -38.66
CA SER A 11 15.59 -6.25 -37.29
C SER A 11 14.78 -7.51 -37.01
N PRO A 12 14.85 -8.03 -35.79
CA PRO A 12 13.67 -8.49 -35.09
C PRO A 12 13.46 -7.57 -33.88
N ASN A 13 12.43 -6.73 -33.91
CA ASN A 13 11.17 -6.98 -33.21
C ASN A 13 11.34 -7.30 -31.72
N GLY A 14 10.95 -6.30 -30.91
CA GLY A 14 9.95 -6.42 -29.85
C GLY A 14 10.06 -7.61 -28.91
N VAL A 15 10.43 -7.34 -27.66
CA VAL A 15 9.90 -8.07 -26.51
C VAL A 15 9.30 -7.02 -25.58
N GLY A 16 7.96 -6.97 -25.57
CA GLY A 16 7.23 -6.32 -24.49
C GLY A 16 7.57 -7.02 -23.19
N ASP A 17 7.98 -6.25 -22.18
CA ASP A 17 8.19 -6.68 -20.81
C ASP A 17 6.82 -6.90 -20.13
N ASP A 18 6.03 -7.83 -20.67
CA ASP A 18 4.88 -8.42 -19.99
C ASP A 18 5.41 -9.68 -19.29
N ARG A 19 5.90 -9.51 -18.04
CA ARG A 19 6.31 -10.64 -17.20
C ARG A 19 5.16 -11.06 -16.27
N PRO A 20 4.31 -12.03 -16.66
CA PRO A 20 3.32 -12.65 -15.77
C PRO A 20 3.95 -13.43 -14.59
N ASP A 21 5.29 -13.54 -14.52
CA ASP A 21 6.02 -14.35 -13.54
C ASP A 21 6.27 -13.68 -12.18
N ALA A 22 6.27 -12.34 -12.10
CA ALA A 22 6.63 -11.66 -10.86
C ALA A 22 5.60 -11.90 -9.74
N ALA A 23 4.31 -11.90 -10.08
CA ALA A 23 3.22 -12.19 -9.15
C ALA A 23 3.25 -13.65 -8.68
N LEU A 24 3.50 -14.60 -9.60
CA LEU A 24 3.56 -16.03 -9.28
C LEU A 24 4.75 -16.39 -8.37
N ARG A 25 5.89 -15.71 -8.54
CA ARG A 25 7.06 -15.86 -7.67
C ARG A 25 6.80 -15.34 -6.25
N ARG A 26 6.15 -14.17 -6.11
CA ARG A 26 5.75 -13.62 -4.80
C ARG A 26 4.77 -14.54 -4.07
N MET A 27 3.80 -15.08 -4.79
CA MET A 27 2.79 -15.98 -4.23
C MET A 27 3.37 -17.31 -3.74
N ARG A 28 4.41 -17.82 -4.41
CA ARG A 28 5.15 -19.02 -3.96
C ARG A 28 6.03 -18.78 -2.74
N ALA A 29 6.58 -17.57 -2.59
CA ALA A 29 7.45 -17.24 -1.47
C ALA A 29 6.67 -16.98 -0.17
N SER A 30 5.38 -16.64 -0.29
CA SER A 30 4.44 -16.49 0.85
C SER A 30 3.87 -17.83 1.36
N MET A 31 4.24 -18.98 0.77
CA MET A 31 3.75 -20.28 1.22
C MET A 31 4.56 -20.82 2.41
N CYS A 32 3.98 -20.80 3.61
CA CYS A 32 4.44 -21.62 4.74
C CYS A 32 3.79 -23.01 4.68
N GLU A 33 4.44 -24.03 5.26
CA GLU A 33 4.25 -25.50 5.10
C GLU A 33 2.82 -26.09 5.28
N HIS A 34 1.79 -25.27 5.54
CA HIS A 34 0.40 -25.70 5.80
C HIS A 34 -0.65 -25.03 4.91
N GLY A 35 -0.27 -24.45 3.76
CA GLY A 35 -1.23 -23.80 2.84
C GLY A 35 -1.77 -22.47 3.37
N ARG A 36 -1.04 -21.83 4.29
CA ARG A 36 -1.31 -20.48 4.75
C ARG A 36 -0.31 -19.49 4.16
N MET A 37 -0.78 -18.27 3.96
CA MET A 37 -0.06 -17.13 3.42
C MET A 37 0.04 -16.03 4.48
N ILE A 38 1.15 -15.31 4.45
CA ILE A 38 1.31 -14.11 5.28
C ILE A 38 0.89 -12.91 4.43
N PHE A 39 0.05 -12.06 5.00
CA PHE A 39 -0.39 -10.79 4.40
C PHE A 39 0.12 -9.63 5.23
N SER A 40 0.79 -8.68 4.58
CA SER A 40 1.08 -7.39 5.18
C SER A 40 -0.19 -6.53 5.11
N VAL A 41 -0.61 -6.01 6.26
CA VAL A 41 -1.81 -5.21 6.41
C VAL A 41 -1.42 -3.79 6.81
N HIS A 42 -2.00 -2.82 6.13
CA HIS A 42 -1.93 -1.41 6.48
C HIS A 42 -3.34 -0.88 6.74
N VAL A 43 -3.54 -0.35 7.94
CA VAL A 43 -4.78 0.28 8.36
C VAL A 43 -4.53 1.77 8.55
N GLU A 44 -5.28 2.58 7.81
CA GLU A 44 -5.34 4.02 8.04
C GLU A 44 -6.62 4.37 8.80
N VAL A 45 -6.48 4.98 9.98
CA VAL A 45 -7.60 5.43 10.82
C VAL A 45 -7.70 6.95 10.78
N ARG A 46 -8.88 7.47 10.46
CA ARG A 46 -9.15 8.91 10.33
C ARG A 46 -10.37 9.30 11.15
N LEU A 47 -10.36 10.51 11.73
CA LEU A 47 -11.57 11.09 12.31
C LEU A 47 -12.63 11.29 11.22
N ARG A 48 -13.89 11.03 11.56
CA ARG A 48 -15.05 11.24 10.68
C ARG A 48 -15.19 12.70 10.26
N PRO A 49 -15.81 12.99 9.10
CA PRO A 49 -16.18 14.34 8.72
C PRO A 49 -17.03 15.01 9.82
N GLY A 50 -16.75 16.28 10.12
CA GLY A 50 -17.45 17.03 11.17
C GLY A 50 -16.93 16.82 12.59
N ILE A 51 -16.06 15.83 12.84
CA ILE A 51 -15.38 15.68 14.13
C ILE A 51 -14.18 16.62 14.17
N ALA A 52 -14.09 17.42 15.23
CA ALA A 52 -12.99 18.35 15.43
C ALA A 52 -11.67 17.61 15.65
N ASP A 53 -10.60 18.10 15.02
CA ASP A 53 -9.23 17.62 15.20
C ASP A 53 -8.35 18.74 15.80
N PRO A 54 -8.24 18.81 17.14
CA PRO A 54 -7.40 19.81 17.80
C PRO A 54 -5.90 19.66 17.46
N GLN A 55 -5.45 18.45 17.15
CA GLN A 55 -4.04 18.19 16.81
C GLN A 55 -3.72 18.73 15.42
N GLY A 56 -4.52 18.34 14.41
CA GLY A 56 -4.40 18.87 13.05
C GLY A 56 -4.50 20.39 13.02
N SER A 57 -5.46 20.96 13.76
CA SER A 57 -5.61 22.41 13.88
C SER A 57 -4.38 23.09 14.47
N THR A 58 -3.70 22.45 15.42
CA THR A 58 -2.50 23.02 16.05
C THR A 58 -1.31 22.99 15.10
N ILE A 59 -1.17 21.90 14.33
CA ILE A 59 -0.15 21.78 13.29
C ILE A 59 -0.38 22.82 12.19
N GLU A 60 -1.61 22.94 11.68
CA GLU A 60 -1.97 23.91 10.64
C GLU A 60 -1.62 25.35 11.06
N ARG A 61 -1.94 25.75 12.30
CA ARG A 61 -1.60 27.09 12.82
C ARG A 61 -0.10 27.35 12.89
N ALA A 62 0.74 26.32 13.02
CA ALA A 62 2.19 26.46 13.07
C ALA A 62 2.82 26.54 11.67
N MET A 63 2.16 26.06 10.62
CA MET A 63 2.71 25.99 9.26
C MET A 63 3.14 27.35 8.67
N PRO A 64 2.37 28.45 8.81
CA PRO A 64 2.75 29.75 8.24
C PRO A 64 4.06 30.30 8.81
N THR A 65 4.30 30.14 10.11
CA THR A 65 5.52 30.64 10.77
C THR A 65 6.76 29.86 10.33
N LEU A 66 6.57 28.63 9.83
CA LEU A 66 7.60 27.79 9.25
C LEU A 66 7.78 27.99 7.73
N GLY A 67 7.02 28.92 7.13
CA GLY A 67 7.10 29.26 5.70
C GLY A 67 6.12 28.49 4.80
N PHE A 68 5.21 27.69 5.36
CA PHE A 68 4.24 26.88 4.59
C PHE A 68 2.85 27.54 4.51
N ALA A 69 2.78 28.75 3.96
CA ALA A 69 1.55 29.58 3.95
C ALA A 69 0.40 29.01 3.08
N GLY A 70 0.67 28.04 2.20
CA GLY A 70 -0.34 27.42 1.31
C GLY A 70 -0.98 26.14 1.84
N VAL A 71 -0.57 25.66 3.03
CA VAL A 71 -1.08 24.41 3.60
C VAL A 71 -2.35 24.68 4.40
N SER A 72 -3.40 23.92 4.12
CA SER A 72 -4.69 24.00 4.82
C SER A 72 -5.35 22.62 4.89
N GLY A 73 -6.29 22.45 5.81
CA GLY A 73 -7.03 21.19 5.98
C GLY A 73 -6.19 20.08 6.60
N VAL A 74 -5.26 20.41 7.49
CA VAL A 74 -4.40 19.42 8.15
C VAL A 74 -5.24 18.55 9.08
N ARG A 75 -5.16 17.24 8.87
CA ARG A 75 -5.83 16.21 9.66
C ARG A 75 -4.79 15.21 10.16
N VAL A 76 -4.93 14.80 11.41
CA VAL A 76 -4.09 13.78 12.03
C VAL A 76 -4.91 12.50 12.18
N GLY A 77 -4.28 11.38 11.82
CA GLY A 77 -4.85 10.04 11.92
C GLY A 77 -3.80 9.05 12.40
N LYS A 78 -4.18 7.77 12.47
CA LYS A 78 -3.28 6.67 12.84
C LYS A 78 -2.95 5.87 11.59
N SER A 79 -1.71 5.42 11.48
CA SER A 79 -1.25 4.48 10.45
C SER A 79 -0.71 3.24 11.17
N ILE A 80 -1.42 2.12 11.04
CA ILE A 80 -1.13 0.88 11.78
C ILE A 80 -0.71 -0.20 10.77
N ARG A 81 0.43 -0.85 11.00
CA ARG A 81 0.96 -1.90 10.13
C ARG A 81 1.20 -3.17 10.93
N PHE A 82 0.77 -4.30 10.40
CA PHE A 82 0.93 -5.62 11.02
C PHE A 82 0.80 -6.72 9.96
N GLU A 83 1.06 -7.97 10.34
CA GLU A 83 0.94 -9.13 9.46
C GLU A 83 -0.18 -10.05 9.95
N ILE A 84 -0.88 -10.68 9.01
CA ILE A 84 -1.87 -11.74 9.29
C ILE A 84 -1.44 -13.01 8.58
N ASP A 85 -1.43 -14.11 9.31
CA ASP A 85 -1.30 -15.47 8.78
C ASP A 85 -2.70 -16.04 8.49
N ALA A 86 -3.06 -16.17 7.21
CA ALA A 86 -4.38 -16.61 6.77
C ALA A 86 -4.30 -17.54 5.55
N ALA A 87 -5.38 -18.30 5.29
CA ALA A 87 -5.42 -19.23 4.15
C ALA A 87 -5.39 -18.52 2.79
N ASP A 88 -5.99 -17.34 2.71
CA ASP A 88 -6.19 -16.55 1.50
C ASP A 88 -6.47 -15.09 1.85
N GLU A 89 -6.47 -14.22 0.83
CA GLU A 89 -6.66 -12.77 1.01
C GLU A 89 -8.03 -12.41 1.59
N ALA A 90 -9.09 -13.13 1.24
CA ALA A 90 -10.44 -12.84 1.73
C ALA A 90 -10.54 -13.14 3.23
N SER A 91 -9.96 -14.26 3.65
CA SER A 91 -9.83 -14.63 5.07
C SER A 91 -9.02 -13.57 5.84
N ALA A 92 -7.86 -13.15 5.30
CA ALA A 92 -7.04 -12.10 5.92
C ALA A 92 -7.78 -10.76 6.03
N ARG A 93 -8.52 -10.37 4.99
CA ARG A 93 -9.29 -9.13 4.96
C ARG A 93 -10.41 -9.14 5.99
N ALA A 94 -11.16 -10.23 6.09
CA ALA A 94 -12.23 -10.37 7.07
C ALA A 94 -11.69 -10.24 8.52
N GLU A 95 -10.54 -10.85 8.80
CA GLU A 95 -9.88 -10.76 10.10
C GLU A 95 -9.36 -9.34 10.40
N ALA A 96 -8.71 -8.70 9.41
CA ALA A 96 -8.26 -7.31 9.53
C ALA A 96 -9.41 -6.34 9.81
N GLU A 97 -10.52 -6.48 9.09
CA GLU A 97 -11.72 -5.66 9.29
C GLU A 97 -12.36 -5.90 10.67
N ASP A 98 -12.38 -7.14 11.16
CA ASP A 98 -12.89 -7.44 12.51
C ASP A 98 -12.01 -6.81 13.60
N LEU A 99 -10.69 -6.92 13.45
CA LEU A 99 -9.72 -6.28 14.33
C LEU A 99 -9.92 -4.75 14.35
N CYS A 100 -10.16 -4.14 13.18
CA CYS A 100 -10.43 -2.71 13.05
C CYS A 100 -11.67 -2.29 13.83
N ARG A 101 -12.79 -2.99 13.62
CA ARG A 101 -14.08 -2.67 14.25
C ARG A 101 -14.06 -2.84 15.78
N ARG A 102 -13.31 -3.82 16.28
CA ARG A 102 -13.32 -4.17 17.70
C ARG A 102 -12.29 -3.42 18.53
N PHE A 103 -11.13 -3.10 17.94
CA PHE A 103 -9.97 -2.65 18.70
C PHE A 103 -9.27 -1.41 18.12
N LEU A 104 -9.08 -1.34 16.80
CA LEU A 104 -8.21 -0.29 16.23
C LEU A 104 -8.91 1.05 16.01
N THR A 105 -10.25 1.04 15.98
CA THR A 105 -11.07 2.23 15.74
C THR A 105 -12.04 2.49 16.89
N ASN A 106 -12.33 3.76 17.13
CA ASN A 106 -13.54 4.16 17.84
C ASN A 106 -14.68 4.34 16.81
N PRO A 107 -15.66 3.42 16.72
CA PRO A 107 -16.66 3.40 15.64
C PRO A 107 -17.61 4.60 15.64
N VAL A 108 -17.66 5.39 16.72
CA VAL A 108 -18.51 6.58 16.81
C VAL A 108 -17.89 7.76 16.05
N ILE A 109 -16.56 7.90 16.10
CA ILE A 109 -15.86 9.12 15.68
C ILE A 109 -14.73 8.88 14.66
N GLU A 110 -14.35 7.63 14.41
CA GLU A 110 -13.27 7.24 13.50
C GLU A 110 -13.79 6.30 12.41
N ASP A 111 -13.17 6.39 11.23
CA ASP A 111 -13.27 5.41 10.15
C ASP A 111 -11.90 4.79 9.88
N ALA A 112 -11.89 3.58 9.32
CA ALA A 112 -10.67 2.91 8.89
C ALA A 112 -10.73 2.49 7.42
N ILE A 113 -9.58 2.56 6.76
CA ILE A 113 -9.32 1.97 5.44
C ILE A 113 -8.29 0.88 5.64
N VAL A 114 -8.57 -0.32 5.10
CA VAL A 114 -7.68 -1.48 5.19
C VAL A 114 -7.13 -1.81 3.82
N GLU A 115 -5.82 -1.82 3.72
CA GLU A 115 -5.05 -2.27 2.57
C GLU A 115 -4.32 -3.56 2.95
N LEU A 116 -4.33 -4.55 2.05
CA LEU A 116 -3.65 -5.82 2.23
C LEU A 116 -2.81 -6.13 1.01
N GLU A 117 -1.63 -6.70 1.24
CA GLU A 117 -0.80 -7.29 0.20
C GLU A 117 -0.20 -8.61 0.69
N PRO A 118 0.03 -9.60 -0.18
CA PRO A 118 0.81 -10.78 0.19
C PRO A 118 2.19 -10.32 0.66
N ALA A 119 2.58 -10.71 1.87
CA ALA A 119 3.91 -10.42 2.38
C ALA A 119 4.93 -11.12 1.48
N GLY A 120 5.64 -10.34 0.68
CA GLY A 120 6.85 -10.84 0.03
C GLY A 120 7.87 -11.08 1.14
N VAL A 121 8.50 -12.25 1.17
CA VAL A 121 9.69 -12.48 2.00
C VAL A 121 10.61 -11.27 1.86
N ALA A 122 10.76 -10.54 2.98
CA ALA A 122 11.68 -9.43 3.06
C ALA A 122 13.05 -9.93 2.57
N SER A 123 13.58 -9.29 1.53
CA SER A 123 14.92 -9.59 1.00
C SER A 123 16.00 -9.20 2.00
#